data_AF-A0A835F194-F1
#
_entry.id   AF-A0A835F194-F1
#
_cell.length_a   1.000
_cell.length_b   1.000
_cell.length_c   1.000
_cell.angle_alpha   90.00
_cell.angle_beta   90.00
_cell.angle_gamma   90.00
#
_symmetry.space_group_name_H-M   'P 1'
#
loop_
_entity.id
_entity.type
_entity.pdbx_description
1 polymer ?
#
loop_
_entity_poly.entity_id
_entity_poly.type
_entity_poly.pdbx_seq_one_letter_code
_entity_poly.pdbx_strand_id
1 'polypeptide(L)'
;MAPATSSMTSSLATVLLLCTAASVFFSVADAKATTADGHLLVTKTCADIKRHDWGWLPDDVCESRLRLDKRSAAAKHPRDLTLIAMSLAQHASTTCSIPAITVTTRPLTLRQCVMDYATVASAIPVCSAMVYGYNNKLQAGAQHQLAPVDYFDCARRLRRGTAECWFRVITTPDVKKVVIKEVYEALYRTELVAAMVEEMLGIVIKDHEPPQWV
;
A
#
# COMPACT_ATOMS: atom_id res chain seq x y z
N MET A 1 45.52 -18.01 54.15
CA MET A 1 45.53 -17.55 52.74
C MET A 1 45.11 -18.72 51.87
N ALA A 2 43.97 -18.60 51.19
CA ALA A 2 43.39 -19.61 50.30
C ALA A 2 42.92 -18.89 49.02
N PRO A 3 43.13 -19.45 47.82
CA PRO A 3 42.70 -18.82 46.58
C PRO A 3 41.22 -19.14 46.30
N ALA A 4 40.44 -18.11 45.97
CA ALA A 4 39.09 -18.26 45.44
C ALA A 4 39.14 -18.37 43.91
N THR A 5 38.83 -19.55 43.40
CA THR A 5 38.63 -19.86 41.98
C THR A 5 37.24 -19.42 41.55
N SER A 6 37.16 -18.37 40.73
CA SER A 6 35.93 -17.95 40.04
C SER A 6 35.71 -18.81 38.80
N SER A 7 34.62 -19.57 38.77
CA SER A 7 34.20 -20.38 37.62
C SER A 7 33.07 -19.65 36.89
N MET A 8 33.29 -19.26 35.63
CA MET A 8 32.27 -18.71 34.74
C MET A 8 31.39 -19.85 34.21
N THR A 9 30.12 -19.87 34.59
CA THR A 9 29.10 -20.75 33.99
C THR A 9 28.41 -20.02 32.83
N SER A 10 28.69 -20.45 31.60
CA SER A 10 27.99 -20.00 30.39
C SER A 10 26.72 -20.83 30.17
N SER A 11 25.58 -20.16 30.11
CA SER A 11 24.26 -20.78 29.90
C SER A 11 23.96 -20.86 28.41
N LEU A 12 23.93 -22.08 27.86
CA LEU A 12 23.40 -22.36 26.51
C LEU A 12 21.89 -22.54 26.60
N ALA A 13 21.14 -21.57 26.09
CA ALA A 13 19.69 -21.66 25.93
C ALA A 13 19.32 -22.43 24.66
N THR A 14 18.83 -23.65 24.84
CA THR A 14 18.13 -24.43 23.82
C THR A 14 16.72 -23.87 23.60
N VAL A 15 16.44 -23.29 22.43
CA VAL A 15 15.08 -22.97 21.97
C VAL A 15 14.67 -24.02 20.94
N LEU A 16 13.81 -24.95 21.35
CA LEU A 16 13.14 -25.92 20.48
C LEU A 16 11.95 -25.24 19.77
N LEU A 17 12.05 -25.05 18.46
CA LEU A 17 10.95 -24.64 17.57
C LEU A 17 10.11 -25.87 17.18
N LEU A 18 8.91 -25.98 17.74
CA LEU A 18 7.87 -26.91 17.28
C LEU A 18 6.93 -26.19 16.30
N CYS A 19 7.17 -26.38 15.00
CA CYS A 19 6.22 -26.02 13.95
C CYS A 19 5.23 -27.16 13.74
N THR A 20 4.06 -27.10 14.38
CA THR A 20 2.92 -27.97 14.03
C THR A 20 2.25 -27.42 12.78
N ALA A 21 2.47 -28.05 11.63
CA ALA A 21 1.72 -27.80 10.41
C ALA A 21 0.39 -28.57 10.47
N ALA A 22 -0.71 -27.89 10.77
CA ALA A 22 -2.05 -28.40 10.53
C ALA A 22 -2.43 -28.09 9.07
N SER A 23 -2.47 -29.13 8.23
CA SER A 23 -2.97 -29.06 6.86
C SER A 23 -4.50 -29.12 6.87
N VAL A 24 -5.16 -27.99 6.59
CA VAL A 24 -6.59 -27.94 6.31
C VAL A 24 -6.77 -28.18 4.81
N PHE A 25 -7.49 -29.24 4.45
CA PHE A 25 -7.97 -29.48 3.10
C PHE A 25 -9.06 -28.44 2.77
N PHE A 26 -8.80 -27.53 1.83
CA PHE A 26 -9.82 -26.64 1.29
C PHE A 26 -10.29 -27.11 -0.09
N SER A 27 -11.60 -27.24 -0.21
CA SER A 27 -12.37 -27.61 -1.39
C SER A 27 -12.01 -26.75 -2.62
N VAL A 28 -11.63 -27.40 -3.72
CA VAL A 28 -11.13 -26.78 -4.96
C VAL A 28 -12.24 -26.01 -5.72
N ALA A 29 -13.52 -26.28 -5.44
CA ALA A 29 -14.65 -25.64 -6.11
C ALA A 29 -14.86 -24.17 -5.68
N ASP A 30 -14.77 -23.87 -4.38
CA ASP A 30 -14.95 -22.51 -3.86
C ASP A 30 -13.79 -21.58 -4.22
N ALA A 31 -12.57 -22.14 -4.31
CA ALA A 31 -11.39 -21.39 -4.73
C ALA A 31 -11.56 -20.83 -6.15
N LYS A 32 -12.11 -21.62 -7.09
CA LYS A 32 -12.26 -21.23 -8.49
C LYS A 32 -13.32 -20.14 -8.69
N ALA A 33 -14.45 -20.23 -7.98
CA ALA A 33 -15.49 -19.20 -8.02
C ALA A 33 -15.00 -17.87 -7.40
N THR A 34 -14.36 -17.95 -6.23
CA THR A 34 -13.80 -16.77 -5.54
C THR A 34 -12.75 -16.07 -6.40
N THR A 35 -11.89 -16.82 -7.11
CA THR A 35 -10.93 -16.23 -8.04
C THR A 35 -11.58 -15.50 -9.20
N ALA A 36 -12.67 -16.05 -9.77
CA ALA A 36 -13.36 -15.40 -10.88
C ALA A 36 -13.99 -14.06 -10.45
N ASP A 37 -14.58 -14.02 -9.26
CA ASP A 37 -15.18 -12.82 -8.68
C ASP A 37 -14.13 -11.73 -8.39
N GLY A 38 -12.99 -12.12 -7.79
CA GLY A 38 -11.90 -11.17 -7.52
C GLY A 38 -11.26 -10.62 -8.80
N HIS A 39 -11.07 -11.47 -9.82
CA HIS A 39 -10.60 -11.02 -11.13
C HIS A 39 -11.56 -10.00 -11.76
N LEU A 40 -12.86 -10.26 -11.71
CA LEU A 40 -13.88 -9.34 -12.22
C LEU A 40 -13.87 -8.01 -11.46
N LEU A 41 -13.72 -8.06 -10.13
CA LEU A 41 -13.65 -6.85 -9.29
C LEU A 41 -12.44 -5.98 -9.66
N VAL A 42 -11.24 -6.57 -9.81
CA VAL A 42 -10.04 -5.82 -10.24
C VAL A 42 -10.28 -5.15 -11.60
N THR A 43 -10.74 -5.89 -12.60
CA THR A 43 -10.97 -5.35 -13.94
C THR A 43 -12.00 -4.23 -13.92
N LYS A 44 -13.12 -4.40 -13.20
CA LYS A 44 -14.16 -3.39 -13.09
C LYS A 44 -13.64 -2.12 -12.41
N THR A 45 -13.03 -2.25 -11.23
CA THR A 45 -12.49 -1.09 -10.48
C THR A 45 -11.43 -0.34 -11.28
N CYS A 46 -10.54 -1.04 -12.00
CA CYS A 46 -9.56 -0.37 -12.83
C CYS A 46 -10.17 0.32 -14.07
N ALA A 47 -11.23 -0.25 -14.65
CA ALA A 47 -11.96 0.41 -15.72
C ALA A 47 -12.69 1.67 -15.24
N ASP A 48 -13.25 1.65 -14.03
CA ASP A 48 -13.90 2.81 -13.39
C ASP A 48 -12.88 3.93 -13.13
N ILE A 49 -11.73 3.61 -12.53
CA ILE A 49 -10.61 4.55 -12.34
C ILE A 49 -10.17 5.18 -13.66
N LYS A 50 -10.04 4.38 -14.72
CA LYS A 50 -9.64 4.87 -16.04
C LYS A 50 -10.63 5.88 -16.61
N ARG A 51 -11.94 5.66 -16.43
CA ARG A 51 -12.97 6.59 -16.89
C ARG A 51 -12.94 7.93 -16.15
N HIS A 52 -12.43 7.94 -14.92
CA HIS A 52 -12.28 9.16 -14.13
C HIS A 52 -11.07 10.04 -14.54
N ASP A 53 -10.35 9.67 -15.61
CA ASP A 53 -9.20 10.38 -16.18
C ASP A 53 -8.18 10.80 -15.10
N TRP A 54 -7.70 9.81 -14.35
CA TRP A 54 -6.56 9.98 -13.46
C TRP A 54 -5.28 10.17 -14.29
N GLY A 55 -5.08 11.36 -14.86
CA GLY A 55 -4.01 11.69 -15.83
C GLY A 55 -2.56 11.46 -15.38
N TRP A 56 -2.35 10.93 -14.17
CA TRP A 56 -1.05 10.54 -13.61
C TRP A 56 -0.85 9.03 -13.47
N LEU A 57 -1.89 8.22 -13.66
CA LEU A 57 -1.82 6.76 -13.68
C LEU A 57 -1.90 6.25 -15.12
N PRO A 58 -0.83 5.62 -15.65
CA PRO A 58 -0.91 4.93 -16.93
C PRO A 58 -1.98 3.83 -16.90
N ASP A 59 -2.67 3.64 -18.03
CA ASP A 59 -3.81 2.73 -18.19
C ASP A 59 -3.58 1.30 -17.66
N ASP A 60 -2.36 0.78 -17.78
CA ASP A 60 -2.00 -0.59 -17.42
C ASP A 60 -1.54 -0.75 -15.96
N VAL A 61 -1.28 0.36 -15.26
CA VAL A 61 -0.71 0.33 -13.92
C VAL A 61 -1.68 -0.24 -12.90
N CYS A 62 -2.97 0.09 -12.98
CA CYS A 62 -3.95 -0.38 -12.00
C CYS A 62 -4.03 -1.91 -11.95
N GLU A 63 -4.34 -2.56 -13.07
CA GLU A 63 -4.49 -4.01 -13.12
C GLU A 63 -3.15 -4.72 -12.88
N SER A 64 -2.09 -4.27 -13.55
CA SER A 64 -0.78 -4.92 -13.46
C SER A 64 -0.24 -4.91 -12.04
N ARG A 65 -0.44 -3.81 -11.28
CA ARG A 65 0.04 -3.70 -9.90
C ARG A 65 -0.83 -4.45 -8.91
N LEU A 66 -2.16 -4.36 -9.00
CA LEU A 66 -3.02 -5.13 -8.11
C LEU A 66 -2.79 -6.64 -8.25
N ARG A 67 -2.57 -7.12 -9.47
CA ARG A 67 -2.30 -8.54 -9.75
C ARG A 67 -0.94 -9.04 -9.25
N LEU A 68 -0.02 -8.15 -8.85
CA LEU A 68 1.22 -8.56 -8.17
C LEU A 68 0.94 -9.18 -6.79
N ASP A 69 -0.19 -8.82 -6.17
CA ASP A 69 -0.59 -9.37 -4.88
C ASP A 69 -1.69 -10.41 -5.07
N LYS A 70 -1.40 -11.67 -4.71
CA LYS A 70 -2.35 -12.78 -4.80
C LYS A 70 -3.66 -12.56 -4.04
N ARG A 71 -3.69 -11.67 -3.05
CA ARG A 71 -4.91 -11.31 -2.31
C ARG A 71 -5.95 -10.62 -3.19
N SER A 72 -5.53 -10.00 -4.30
CA SER A 72 -6.43 -9.34 -5.24
C SER A 72 -7.45 -10.31 -5.85
N ALA A 73 -7.05 -11.56 -6.10
CA ALA A 73 -7.94 -12.60 -6.61
C ALA A 73 -9.00 -13.06 -5.60
N ALA A 74 -8.84 -12.76 -4.31
CA ALA A 74 -9.82 -13.08 -3.26
C ALA A 74 -10.59 -11.85 -2.76
N ALA A 75 -10.36 -10.68 -3.35
CA ALA A 75 -11.01 -9.44 -2.95
C ALA A 75 -12.51 -9.52 -3.25
N LYS A 76 -13.34 -9.07 -2.28
CA LYS A 76 -14.81 -9.07 -2.40
C LYS A 76 -15.38 -7.66 -2.43
N HIS A 77 -14.58 -6.66 -2.06
CA HIS A 77 -14.99 -5.27 -1.99
C HIS A 77 -13.84 -4.33 -2.41
N PRO A 78 -14.11 -3.14 -2.99
CA PRO A 78 -13.06 -2.14 -3.29
C PRO A 78 -12.18 -1.76 -2.09
N ARG A 79 -12.71 -1.88 -0.87
CA ARG A 79 -11.95 -1.76 0.39
C ARG A 79 -10.78 -2.74 0.44
N ASP A 80 -10.99 -3.99 0.04
CA ASP A 80 -9.94 -5.02 0.06
C ASP A 80 -8.84 -4.68 -0.96
N LEU A 81 -9.23 -4.19 -2.14
CA LEU A 81 -8.28 -3.69 -3.16
C LEU A 81 -7.52 -2.45 -2.68
N THR A 82 -8.17 -1.56 -1.93
CA THR A 82 -7.52 -0.40 -1.31
C THR A 82 -6.44 -0.83 -0.31
N LEU A 83 -6.74 -1.80 0.56
CA LEU A 83 -5.75 -2.36 1.50
C LEU A 83 -4.58 -3.03 0.78
N ILE A 84 -4.84 -3.72 -0.34
CA ILE A 84 -3.79 -4.30 -1.18
C ILE A 84 -2.92 -3.20 -1.79
N ALA A 85 -3.52 -2.16 -2.36
CA ALA A 85 -2.79 -1.02 -2.92
C ALA A 85 -1.91 -0.34 -1.85
N MET A 86 -2.45 -0.14 -0.64
CA MET A 86 -1.69 0.41 0.50
C MET A 86 -0.51 -0.48 0.87
N SER A 87 -0.71 -1.80 0.93
CA SER A 87 0.36 -2.76 1.21
C SER A 87 1.46 -2.72 0.14
N LEU A 88 1.11 -2.60 -1.14
CA LEU A 88 2.06 -2.48 -2.24
C LEU A 88 2.84 -1.16 -2.17
N ALA A 89 2.16 -0.05 -1.86
CA ALA A 89 2.78 1.26 -1.65
C ALA A 89 3.73 1.26 -0.44
N GLN A 90 3.38 0.58 0.64
CA GLN A 90 4.23 0.45 1.82
C GLN A 90 5.48 -0.34 1.50
N HIS A 91 5.31 -1.47 0.80
CA HIS A 91 6.44 -2.25 0.33
C HIS A 91 7.35 -1.37 -0.54
N ALA A 92 6.80 -0.63 -1.49
CA ALA A 92 7.57 0.30 -2.33
C ALA A 92 8.37 1.34 -1.52
N SER A 93 7.74 1.91 -0.49
CA SER A 93 8.30 3.02 0.28
C SER A 93 9.36 2.54 1.26
N THR A 94 9.22 1.31 1.76
CA THR A 94 10.19 0.67 2.66
C THR A 94 11.36 0.04 1.91
N THR A 95 11.09 -0.56 0.75
CA THR A 95 12.10 -1.17 -0.11
C THR A 95 12.58 -0.25 -1.21
N CYS A 96 12.26 1.05 -1.16
CA CYS A 96 12.67 1.98 -2.20
C CYS A 96 14.19 1.93 -2.31
N SER A 97 14.65 1.20 -3.32
CA SER A 97 16.03 0.80 -3.53
C SER A 97 16.81 1.96 -4.08
N ILE A 98 16.63 3.19 -3.58
CA ILE A 98 17.54 4.28 -3.92
C ILE A 98 18.89 3.84 -3.35
N PRO A 99 19.85 3.38 -4.18
CA PRO A 99 20.93 2.51 -3.70
C PRO A 99 21.67 3.12 -2.50
N ALA A 100 22.03 2.32 -1.49
CA ALA A 100 22.76 2.85 -0.31
C ALA A 100 24.06 3.61 -0.70
N ILE A 101 24.69 3.19 -1.80
CA ILE A 101 25.84 3.87 -2.42
C ILE A 101 25.47 5.25 -2.95
N THR A 102 24.30 5.41 -3.56
CA THR A 102 23.82 6.76 -3.88
C THR A 102 23.43 7.52 -2.63
N VAL A 103 23.12 6.91 -1.45
CA VAL A 103 22.76 7.59 -0.17
C VAL A 103 23.93 8.27 0.53
N THR A 104 25.07 7.61 0.49
CA THR A 104 26.25 8.01 1.27
C THR A 104 27.06 9.09 0.54
N THR A 105 27.00 9.15 -0.79
CA THR A 105 27.67 10.14 -1.66
C THR A 105 26.73 11.28 -2.13
N ARG A 106 25.57 11.42 -1.47
CA ARG A 106 24.34 11.90 -2.09
C ARG A 106 24.16 13.44 -2.12
N PRO A 107 23.69 14.01 -3.25
CA PRO A 107 23.13 15.36 -3.27
C PRO A 107 21.89 15.46 -2.37
N LEU A 108 21.69 16.62 -1.73
CA LEU A 108 20.61 16.91 -0.76
C LEU A 108 19.23 16.36 -1.17
N THR A 109 18.90 16.44 -2.47
CA THR A 109 17.66 15.95 -3.08
C THR A 109 17.28 14.53 -2.70
N LEU A 110 18.19 13.57 -2.86
CA LEU A 110 17.86 12.17 -2.65
C LEU A 110 17.84 11.81 -1.16
N ARG A 111 18.43 12.62 -0.26
CA ARG A 111 18.28 12.46 1.19
C ARG A 111 16.87 12.89 1.62
N GLN A 112 16.35 13.96 1.02
CA GLN A 112 14.96 14.40 1.22
C GLN A 112 13.97 13.32 0.75
N CYS A 113 14.16 12.75 -0.44
CA CYS A 113 13.35 11.63 -0.92
C CYS A 113 13.26 10.44 0.07
N VAL A 114 14.37 10.09 0.73
CA VAL A 114 14.36 9.00 1.72
C VAL A 114 13.49 9.37 2.93
N MET A 115 13.55 10.61 3.40
CA MET A 115 12.69 11.08 4.50
C MET A 115 11.21 11.13 4.09
N ASP A 116 10.93 11.56 2.86
CA ASP A 116 9.57 11.61 2.32
C ASP A 116 8.98 10.19 2.24
N TYR A 117 9.72 9.22 1.71
CA TYR A 117 9.28 7.82 1.65
C TYR A 117 9.18 7.15 3.02
N ALA A 118 10.06 7.47 3.97
CA ALA A 118 9.90 7.01 5.35
C ALA A 118 8.60 7.52 5.97
N THR A 119 8.24 8.78 5.71
CA THR A 119 6.97 9.38 6.14
C THR A 119 5.79 8.63 5.53
N VAL A 120 5.79 8.40 4.22
CA VAL A 120 4.76 7.61 3.52
C VAL A 120 4.64 6.20 4.13
N ALA A 121 5.75 5.48 4.28
CA ALA A 121 5.78 4.13 4.84
C ALA A 121 5.19 4.07 6.26
N SER A 122 5.47 5.08 7.08
CA SER A 122 4.96 5.18 8.46
C SER A 122 3.48 5.55 8.55
N ALA A 123 2.97 6.31 7.56
CA ALA A 123 1.57 6.72 7.52
C ALA A 123 0.62 5.61 7.04
N ILE A 124 1.12 4.69 6.19
CA ILE A 124 0.29 3.63 5.59
C ILE A 124 -0.40 2.73 6.64
N PRO A 125 0.24 2.26 7.71
CA PRO A 125 -0.45 1.47 8.73
C PRO A 125 -1.65 2.19 9.36
N VAL A 126 -1.53 3.49 9.63
CA VAL A 126 -2.62 4.31 10.19
C VAL A 126 -3.76 4.41 9.18
N CYS A 127 -3.43 4.78 7.95
CA CYS A 127 -4.36 4.81 6.82
C CYS A 127 -5.08 3.47 6.58
N SER A 128 -4.35 2.36 6.67
CA SER A 128 -4.88 1.01 6.48
C SER A 128 -5.85 0.63 7.59
N ALA A 129 -5.59 1.04 8.84
CA ALA A 129 -6.53 0.83 9.94
C ALA A 129 -7.85 1.59 9.73
N MET A 130 -7.79 2.82 9.20
CA MET A 130 -8.98 3.60 8.83
C MET A 130 -9.78 2.87 7.74
N VAL A 131 -9.12 2.46 6.65
CA VAL A 131 -9.76 1.72 5.55
C VAL A 131 -10.32 0.38 6.01
N TYR A 132 -9.63 -0.34 6.88
CA TYR A 132 -10.11 -1.62 7.41
C TYR A 132 -11.44 -1.47 8.16
N GLY A 133 -11.57 -0.40 8.95
CA GLY A 133 -12.80 -0.04 9.66
C GLY A 133 -13.94 0.46 8.77
N TYR A 134 -13.70 0.72 7.48
CA TYR A 134 -14.72 1.20 6.56
C TYR A 134 -15.86 0.17 6.41
N ASN A 135 -17.09 0.65 6.63
CA ASN A 135 -18.31 -0.09 6.42
C ASN A 135 -19.22 0.70 5.47
N ASN A 136 -19.48 0.17 4.28
CA ASN A 136 -20.31 0.82 3.27
C ASN A 136 -21.80 0.88 3.67
N LYS A 137 -22.22 0.12 4.70
CA LYS A 137 -23.55 0.22 5.28
C LYS A 137 -23.51 1.33 6.33
N LEU A 138 -23.92 2.53 5.91
CA LEU A 138 -24.36 3.61 6.79
C LEU A 138 -25.47 3.08 7.70
N GLN A 139 -25.11 2.36 8.75
CA GLN A 139 -26.04 2.09 9.84
C GLN A 139 -26.15 3.40 10.61
N ALA A 140 -27.29 4.09 10.43
CA ALA A 140 -27.66 5.23 11.24
C ALA A 140 -27.41 4.89 12.73
N GLY A 141 -26.41 5.53 13.34
CA GLY A 141 -26.00 5.27 14.72
C GLY A 141 -24.60 4.66 14.92
N ALA A 142 -23.83 4.36 13.87
CA ALA A 142 -22.42 4.02 14.03
C ALA A 142 -21.60 5.24 14.48
N GLN A 143 -21.51 5.46 15.79
CA GLN A 143 -20.85 6.63 16.42
C GLN A 143 -19.34 6.77 16.14
N HIS A 144 -18.74 5.89 15.34
CA HIS A 144 -17.29 5.83 15.09
C HIS A 144 -16.92 5.72 13.61
N GLN A 145 -17.83 6.02 12.68
CA GLN A 145 -17.50 6.05 11.27
C GLN A 145 -16.81 7.37 10.89
N LEU A 146 -15.62 7.26 10.30
CA LEU A 146 -14.90 8.40 9.74
C LEU A 146 -15.69 9.03 8.60
N ALA A 147 -15.57 10.35 8.45
CA ALA A 147 -16.13 11.06 7.33
C ALA A 147 -15.32 10.77 6.05
N PRO A 148 -15.91 10.83 4.84
CA PRO A 148 -15.19 10.65 3.57
C PRO A 148 -13.90 11.48 3.48
N VAL A 149 -13.91 12.70 4.01
CA VAL A 149 -12.74 13.60 4.05
C VAL A 149 -11.53 13.00 4.78
N ASP A 150 -11.74 12.18 5.82
CA ASP A 150 -10.65 11.57 6.58
C ASP A 150 -9.86 10.56 5.74
N TYR A 151 -10.58 9.77 4.92
CA TYR A 151 -9.95 8.82 3.98
C TYR A 151 -9.18 9.56 2.88
N PHE A 152 -9.73 10.67 2.39
CA PHE A 152 -9.05 11.52 1.41
C PHE A 152 -7.80 12.18 1.96
N ASP A 153 -7.86 12.67 3.19
CA ASP A 153 -6.70 13.26 3.85
C ASP A 153 -5.58 12.24 4.00
N CYS A 154 -5.92 11.00 4.36
CA CYS A 154 -4.98 9.89 4.36
C CYS A 154 -4.34 9.69 2.96
N ALA A 155 -5.14 9.50 1.90
CA ALA A 155 -4.61 9.30 0.55
C ALA A 155 -3.75 10.47 0.06
N ARG A 156 -4.18 11.71 0.35
CA ARG A 156 -3.46 12.94 -0.01
C ARG A 156 -2.11 13.06 0.68
N ARG A 157 -2.01 12.65 1.95
CA ARG A 157 -0.73 12.60 2.68
C ARG A 157 0.26 11.64 2.02
N LEU A 158 -0.21 10.46 1.61
CA LEU A 158 0.63 9.47 0.93
C LEU A 158 1.13 9.99 -0.43
N ARG A 159 0.23 10.57 -1.24
CA ARG A 159 0.58 11.20 -2.53
C ARG A 159 1.55 12.35 -2.38
N ARG A 160 1.37 13.20 -1.37
CA ARG A 160 2.26 14.36 -1.16
C ARG A 160 3.72 13.95 -0.98
N GLY A 161 3.97 12.95 -0.12
CA GLY A 161 5.35 12.51 0.13
C GLY A 161 6.04 11.99 -1.13
N THR A 162 5.34 11.23 -1.97
CA THR A 162 5.93 10.72 -3.22
C THR A 162 6.04 11.79 -4.30
N ALA A 163 5.07 12.71 -4.39
CA ALA A 163 5.09 13.82 -5.34
C ALA A 163 6.24 14.81 -5.04
N GLU A 164 6.49 15.15 -3.78
CA GLU A 164 7.60 16.04 -3.40
C GLU A 164 8.96 15.48 -3.83
N CYS A 165 9.21 14.19 -3.58
CA CYS A 165 10.42 13.53 -4.08
C CYS A 165 10.47 13.56 -5.62
N TRP A 166 9.36 13.24 -6.30
CA TRP A 166 9.29 13.28 -7.76
C TRP A 166 9.66 14.65 -8.32
N PHE A 167 9.09 15.73 -7.80
CA PHE A 167 9.39 17.10 -8.23
C PHE A 167 10.89 17.44 -8.08
N ARG A 168 11.51 17.06 -6.95
CA ARG A 168 12.96 17.28 -6.75
C ARG A 168 13.81 16.47 -7.72
N VAL A 169 13.40 15.23 -8.03
CA VAL A 169 14.14 14.34 -8.93
C VAL A 169 14.04 14.82 -10.37
N ILE A 170 12.85 15.17 -10.87
CA ILE A 170 12.69 15.60 -12.28
C ILE A 170 13.42 16.90 -12.59
N THR A 171 13.62 17.76 -11.59
CA THR A 171 14.34 19.04 -11.69
C THR A 171 15.85 18.91 -11.48
N THR A 172 16.34 17.70 -11.14
CA THR A 172 17.77 17.43 -10.93
C THR A 172 18.25 16.39 -11.97
N PRO A 173 18.75 16.80 -13.15
CA PRO A 173 18.98 15.90 -14.30
C PRO A 173 19.87 14.68 -13.99
N ASP A 174 20.95 14.85 -13.23
CA ASP A 174 21.87 13.76 -12.91
C ASP A 174 21.25 12.75 -11.95
N VAL A 175 20.42 13.23 -11.01
CA VAL A 175 19.65 12.37 -10.12
C VAL A 175 18.55 11.64 -10.90
N LYS A 176 17.82 12.35 -11.76
CA LYS A 176 16.77 11.79 -12.62
C LYS A 176 17.27 10.57 -13.38
N LYS A 177 18.42 10.66 -14.05
CA LYS A 177 18.98 9.55 -14.83
C LYS A 177 19.17 8.26 -14.04
N VAL A 178 19.38 8.36 -12.73
CA VAL A 178 19.72 7.23 -11.87
C VAL A 178 18.49 6.62 -11.18
N VAL A 179 17.51 7.44 -10.77
CA VAL A 179 16.46 6.98 -9.83
C VAL A 179 15.03 7.18 -10.32
N ILE A 180 14.84 7.72 -11.54
CA ILE A 180 13.50 8.14 -11.98
C ILE A 180 12.50 6.97 -12.05
N LYS A 181 12.98 5.75 -12.33
CA LYS A 181 12.14 4.56 -12.40
C LYS A 181 11.56 4.20 -11.03
N GLU A 182 12.41 4.19 -10.00
CA GLU A 182 12.03 3.91 -8.61
C GLU A 182 11.06 4.96 -8.09
N VAL A 183 11.30 6.23 -8.46
CA VAL A 183 10.47 7.36 -8.06
C VAL A 183 9.09 7.31 -8.72
N TYR A 184 9.01 6.98 -10.01
CA TYR A 184 7.73 6.74 -10.68
C TYR A 184 6.98 5.56 -10.06
N GLU A 185 7.68 4.47 -9.74
CA GLU A 185 7.04 3.30 -9.13
C GLU A 185 6.42 3.63 -7.77
N ALA A 186 7.11 4.41 -6.93
CA ALA A 186 6.57 4.88 -5.66
C ALA A 186 5.36 5.81 -5.88
N LEU A 187 5.48 6.78 -6.80
CA LEU A 187 4.41 7.71 -7.15
C LEU A 187 3.16 6.97 -7.62
N TYR A 188 3.28 6.09 -8.62
CA TYR A 188 2.17 5.33 -9.18
C TYR A 188 1.47 4.45 -8.14
N ARG A 189 2.20 3.85 -7.20
CA ARG A 189 1.57 3.06 -6.14
C ARG A 189 0.77 3.94 -5.17
N THR A 190 1.24 5.14 -4.84
CA THR A 190 0.45 6.07 -4.01
C THR A 190 -0.70 6.73 -4.74
N GLU A 191 -0.57 6.97 -6.04
CA GLU A 191 -1.68 7.41 -6.90
C GLU A 191 -2.76 6.33 -6.98
N LEU A 192 -2.35 5.06 -7.15
CA LEU A 192 -3.27 3.91 -7.11
C LEU A 192 -4.02 3.82 -5.78
N VAL A 193 -3.36 4.09 -4.64
CA VAL A 193 -4.05 4.15 -3.34
C VAL A 193 -5.15 5.21 -3.34
N ALA A 194 -4.88 6.41 -3.86
CA ALA A 194 -5.87 7.48 -3.88
C ALA A 194 -7.05 7.16 -4.79
N ALA A 195 -6.79 6.60 -5.98
CA ALA A 195 -7.83 6.15 -6.89
C ALA A 195 -8.70 5.05 -6.25
N MET A 196 -8.08 4.09 -5.57
CA MET A 196 -8.82 3.04 -4.85
C MET A 196 -9.65 3.58 -3.68
N VAL A 197 -9.18 4.62 -2.99
CA VAL A 197 -9.97 5.29 -1.95
C VAL A 197 -11.19 5.98 -2.54
N GLU A 198 -11.06 6.68 -3.68
CA GLU A 198 -12.21 7.28 -4.37
C GLU A 198 -13.23 6.23 -4.83
N GLU A 199 -12.76 5.12 -5.38
CA GLU A 199 -13.59 3.96 -5.74
C GLU A 199 -14.30 3.34 -4.55
N MET A 200 -13.58 3.15 -3.43
CA MET A 200 -14.14 2.62 -2.18
C MET A 200 -15.27 3.50 -1.64
N LEU A 201 -15.13 4.82 -1.77
CA LEU A 201 -16.13 5.80 -1.37
C LEU A 201 -17.24 5.99 -2.42
N GLY A 202 -17.12 5.38 -3.61
CA GLY A 202 -18.13 5.50 -4.67
C GLY A 202 -18.20 6.91 -5.29
N ILE A 203 -17.08 7.65 -5.28
CA ILE A 203 -17.00 9.01 -5.85
C ILE A 203 -16.65 8.99 -7.33
N VAL A 204 -16.04 7.91 -7.80
CA VAL A 204 -15.93 7.67 -9.23
C VAL A 204 -17.33 7.48 -9.80
N ILE A 205 -17.78 8.50 -10.55
CA ILE A 205 -19.14 8.63 -11.05
C ILE A 205 -19.47 7.41 -11.88
N LYS A 206 -20.39 6.58 -11.38
CA LYS A 206 -21.06 5.56 -12.18
C LYS A 206 -22.14 6.26 -12.98
N ASP A 207 -22.20 6.02 -14.28
CA ASP A 207 -23.11 6.73 -15.21
C ASP A 207 -24.60 6.72 -14.82
N HIS A 208 -25.03 5.93 -13.82
CA HIS A 208 -26.43 5.76 -13.44
C HIS A 208 -26.74 5.73 -11.94
N GLU A 209 -25.81 6.08 -11.04
CA GLU A 209 -26.11 6.17 -9.60
C GLU A 209 -25.64 7.52 -9.04
N PRO A 210 -26.54 8.32 -8.42
CA PRO A 210 -26.11 9.47 -7.65
C PRO A 210 -25.20 8.98 -6.52
N PRO A 211 -24.14 9.73 -6.17
CA PRO A 211 -23.29 9.39 -5.04
C PRO A 211 -24.16 9.23 -3.79
N GLN A 212 -24.03 8.11 -3.08
CA GLN A 212 -24.87 7.73 -1.93
C GLN A 212 -24.68 8.62 -0.68
N TRP A 213 -24.04 9.78 -0.84
CA TRP A 213 -23.64 10.70 0.23
C TRP A 213 -24.34 12.07 0.13
N VAL A 214 -25.43 12.17 -0.65
CA VAL A 214 -26.32 13.35 -0.70
C VAL A 214 -27.61 13.07 0.06
#